data_AF-A0A2E4YW68-F1
#
_entry.id   AF-A0A2E4YW68-F1
#
_cell.length_a   1.000
_cell.length_b   1.000
_cell.length_c   1.000
_cell.angle_alpha   90.00
_cell.angle_beta   90.00
_cell.angle_gamma   90.00
#
_symmetry.space_group_name_H-M   'P 1'
#
loop_
_entity.id
_entity.type
_entity.pdbx_description
1 polymer ?
#
loop_
_entity_poly.entity_id
_entity_poly.type
_entity_poly.pdbx_seq_one_letter_code
_entity_poly.pdbx_strand_id
1 'polypeptide(L)'
;MNFSRKLKRNQMKKQLKNLKKVSKGITKRMDSLGDNCRACGKEFDNRDSEALASWVVYVVDGDPRLICPACKQKIDEMSKEEEFEDARINAPGGIET
;
A
#
# COMPACT_ATOMS: atom_id res chain seq x y z
N MET A 1 22.38 -2.00 -42.13
CA MET A 1 21.65 -2.15 -40.84
C MET A 1 20.44 -1.21 -40.84
N ASN A 2 19.21 -1.72 -40.72
CA ASN A 2 18.00 -0.86 -40.79
C ASN A 2 17.89 0.09 -39.60
N PHE A 3 17.84 1.39 -39.88
CA PHE A 3 17.69 2.48 -38.91
C PHE A 3 16.48 2.28 -37.98
N SER A 4 15.35 1.84 -38.53
CA SER A 4 14.12 1.54 -37.78
C SER A 4 14.29 0.41 -36.76
N ARG A 5 15.15 -0.59 -37.05
CA ARG A 5 15.48 -1.65 -36.07
C ARG A 5 16.32 -1.11 -34.93
N LYS A 6 17.22 -0.15 -35.19
CA LYS A 6 18.07 0.49 -34.17
C LYS A 6 17.24 1.37 -33.23
N LEU A 7 16.30 2.15 -33.77
CA LEU A 7 15.35 2.95 -33.00
C LEU A 7 14.48 2.09 -32.06
N LYS A 8 13.83 1.04 -32.60
CA LYS A 8 13.02 0.12 -31.79
C LYS A 8 13.82 -0.52 -30.66
N ARG A 9 15.04 -1.00 -30.92
CA ARG A 9 15.92 -1.55 -29.87
C ARG A 9 16.27 -0.53 -28.79
N ASN A 10 16.54 0.72 -29.17
CA ASN A 10 16.88 1.77 -28.21
C ASN A 10 15.69 2.13 -27.31
N GLN A 11 14.48 2.18 -27.87
CA GLN A 11 13.26 2.43 -27.11
C GLN A 11 12.96 1.29 -26.13
N MET A 12 13.06 0.02 -26.57
CA MET A 12 12.91 -1.13 -25.68
C MET A 12 13.96 -1.13 -24.56
N LYS A 13 15.22 -0.78 -24.86
CA LYS A 13 16.27 -0.65 -23.82
C LYS A 13 15.94 0.44 -22.80
N LYS A 14 15.36 1.57 -23.22
CA LYS A 14 14.93 2.64 -22.29
C LYS A 14 13.77 2.17 -21.42
N GLN A 15 12.75 1.55 -22.02
CA GLN A 15 11.61 0.99 -21.28
C GLN A 15 12.06 -0.07 -20.26
N LEU A 16 12.93 -1.01 -20.67
CA LEU A 16 13.49 -2.01 -19.77
C LEU A 16 14.27 -1.40 -18.61
N LYS A 17 15.06 -0.34 -18.86
CA LYS A 17 15.78 0.38 -17.79
C LYS A 17 14.81 1.04 -16.80
N ASN A 18 13.73 1.64 -17.29
CA ASN A 18 12.72 2.27 -16.43
C ASN A 18 11.97 1.22 -15.59
N LEU A 19 11.55 0.12 -16.21
CA LEU A 19 10.92 -1.00 -15.49
C LEU A 19 11.84 -1.57 -14.41
N LYS A 20 13.13 -1.75 -14.71
CA LYS A 20 14.14 -2.20 -13.72
C LYS A 20 14.33 -1.23 -12.57
N LYS A 21 14.22 0.09 -12.80
CA LYS A 21 14.31 1.09 -11.73
C LYS A 21 13.09 1.04 -10.82
N VAL A 22 11.89 0.96 -11.41
CA VAL A 22 10.63 0.87 -10.67
C VAL A 22 10.58 -0.42 -9.86
N SER A 23 10.91 -1.57 -10.48
CA SER A 23 10.93 -2.86 -9.79
C SER A 23 11.90 -2.86 -8.62
N LYS A 24 13.12 -2.33 -8.79
CA LYS A 24 14.09 -2.18 -7.69
C LYS A 24 13.55 -1.32 -6.55
N GLY A 25 12.83 -0.24 -6.87
CA GLY A 25 12.21 0.62 -5.86
C GLY A 25 11.13 -0.11 -5.07
N ILE A 26 10.30 -0.91 -5.74
CA ILE A 26 9.27 -1.73 -5.10
C ILE A 26 9.91 -2.80 -4.21
N THR A 27 10.87 -3.57 -4.72
CA THR A 27 11.56 -4.60 -3.94
C THR A 27 12.19 -4.02 -2.67
N LYS A 28 12.93 -2.91 -2.79
CA LYS A 28 13.55 -2.25 -1.64
C LYS A 28 12.53 -1.83 -0.56
N ARG A 29 11.34 -1.39 -0.96
CA ARG A 29 10.27 -0.99 -0.03
C ARG A 29 9.60 -2.21 0.62
N MET A 30 9.46 -3.30 -0.12
CA MET A 30 8.96 -4.56 0.44
C MET A 30 9.97 -5.20 1.40
N ASP A 31 11.28 -5.08 1.12
CA ASP A 31 12.32 -5.54 2.03
C ASP A 31 12.31 -4.76 3.37
N SER A 32 11.86 -3.49 3.36
CA SER A 32 11.72 -2.69 4.58
C SER A 32 10.45 -2.98 5.41
N LEU A 33 9.55 -3.83 4.90
CA LEU A 33 8.25 -4.10 5.53
C LEU A 33 8.39 -4.83 6.87
N GLY A 34 9.48 -5.60 7.04
CA GLY A 34 9.72 -6.45 8.20
C GLY A 34 8.77 -7.65 8.27
N ASP A 35 9.03 -8.52 9.25
CA ASP A 35 8.29 -9.78 9.45
C ASP A 35 7.36 -9.68 10.69
N ASN A 36 6.94 -8.46 11.04
CA ASN A 36 6.18 -8.21 12.26
C ASN A 36 5.08 -7.17 12.00
N CYS A 37 3.94 -7.35 12.66
CA CYS A 37 2.88 -6.36 12.69
C CYS A 37 3.39 -5.08 13.35
N ARG A 38 3.30 -3.95 12.65
CA ARG A 38 3.78 -2.66 13.18
C ARG A 38 2.98 -2.18 14.39
N ALA A 39 1.71 -2.57 14.51
CA ALA A 39 0.82 -2.11 15.57
C ALA A 39 0.95 -2.90 16.88
N CYS A 40 1.17 -4.22 16.80
CA CYS A 40 1.20 -5.09 17.99
C CYS A 40 2.45 -5.97 18.11
N GLY A 41 3.38 -5.91 17.16
CA GLY A 41 4.62 -6.69 17.18
C GLY A 41 4.46 -8.18 16.83
N LYS A 42 3.24 -8.65 16.55
CA LYS A 42 2.98 -10.05 16.18
C LYS A 42 3.83 -10.47 14.99
N GLU A 43 4.46 -11.64 15.05
CA GLU A 43 5.27 -12.17 13.95
C GLU A 43 4.40 -12.60 12.76
N PHE A 44 4.91 -12.36 11.56
CA PHE A 44 4.32 -12.75 10.30
C PHE A 44 5.05 -13.96 9.75
N ASP A 45 4.33 -15.07 9.59
CA ASP A 45 4.88 -16.25 8.92
C ASP A 45 4.57 -16.18 7.42
N ASN A 46 5.61 -15.97 6.61
CA ASN A 46 5.49 -15.92 5.15
C ASN A 46 5.30 -17.29 4.50
N ARG A 47 5.37 -18.38 5.28
CA ARG A 47 5.11 -19.74 4.81
C ARG A 47 3.67 -20.16 5.03
N ASP A 48 2.93 -19.43 5.86
CA ASP A 48 1.53 -19.68 6.11
C ASP A 48 0.67 -18.96 5.06
N SER A 49 -0.04 -19.76 4.25
CA SER A 49 -0.96 -19.26 3.23
C SER A 49 -2.12 -18.46 3.82
N GLU A 50 -2.55 -18.77 5.03
CA GLU A 50 -3.63 -18.04 5.69
C GLU A 50 -3.15 -16.68 6.20
N ALA A 51 -1.92 -16.62 6.73
CA ALA A 51 -1.26 -15.35 7.04
C ALA A 51 -1.08 -14.48 5.79
N LEU A 52 -0.63 -15.04 4.66
CA LEU A 52 -0.47 -14.29 3.40
C LEU A 52 -1.78 -13.66 2.90
N ALA A 53 -2.92 -14.31 3.13
CA ALA A 53 -4.22 -13.81 2.69
C ALA A 53 -4.86 -12.79 3.67
N SER A 54 -4.58 -12.92 4.96
CA SER A 54 -5.26 -12.15 6.01
C SER A 54 -4.54 -10.88 6.44
N TRP A 55 -3.23 -10.81 6.21
CA TRP A 55 -2.42 -9.64 6.55
C TRP A 55 -2.47 -8.58 5.46
N VAL A 56 -2.34 -7.32 5.87
CA VAL A 56 -2.46 -6.18 4.96
C VAL A 56 -1.29 -5.22 5.13
N VAL A 57 -0.94 -4.56 4.03
CA VAL A 57 0.10 -3.54 3.99
C VAL A 57 -0.54 -2.17 3.86
N TYR A 58 -0.33 -1.31 4.86
CA TYR A 58 -0.69 0.10 4.80
C TYR A 58 0.54 0.91 4.38
N VAL A 59 0.34 1.92 3.55
CA VAL A 59 1.41 2.86 3.19
C VAL A 59 1.05 4.21 3.79
N VAL A 60 1.85 4.65 4.76
CA VAL A 60 1.69 5.95 5.43
C VAL A 60 2.95 6.76 5.14
N ASP A 61 2.78 7.94 4.53
CA ASP A 61 3.89 8.83 4.14
C ASP A 61 4.98 8.16 3.29
N GLY A 62 4.61 7.13 2.52
CA GLY A 62 5.53 6.37 1.67
C GLY A 62 6.27 5.23 2.37
N ASP A 63 6.06 5.06 3.68
CA ASP A 63 6.58 3.95 4.46
C ASP A 63 5.55 2.82 4.55
N PRO A 64 5.85 1.63 4.00
CA PRO A 64 4.93 0.51 4.05
C PRO A 64 5.00 -0.17 5.43
N ARG A 65 3.84 -0.50 5.99
CA ARG A 65 3.67 -1.06 7.33
C ARG A 65 2.81 -2.31 7.24
N LEU A 66 3.34 -3.42 7.73
CA LEU A 66 2.61 -4.68 7.81
C LEU A 66 1.67 -4.68 9.02
N ILE A 67 0.41 -5.04 8.83
CA ILE A 67 -0.63 -5.04 9.86
C ILE A 67 -1.35 -6.39 9.88
N CYS A 68 -1.49 -6.96 11.08
CA CYS A 68 -2.18 -8.22 11.29
C CYS A 68 -3.71 -8.03 11.25
N PRO A 69 -4.49 -9.08 10.96
CA PRO A 69 -5.94 -8.98 10.79
C PRO A 69 -6.67 -8.41 12.02
N ALA A 70 -6.22 -8.72 13.23
CA ALA A 70 -6.81 -8.19 14.46
C ALA A 70 -6.60 -6.69 14.63
N CYS A 71 -5.42 -6.17 14.22
CA CYS A 71 -5.16 -4.74 14.25
C CYS A 71 -5.88 -4.01 13.12
N LYS A 72 -6.05 -4.67 11.96
CA LYS A 72 -6.84 -4.12 10.84
C LYS A 72 -8.28 -3.85 11.26
N GLN A 73 -8.94 -4.80 11.93
CA GLN A 73 -10.31 -4.63 12.40
C GLN A 73 -10.47 -3.39 13.29
N LYS A 74 -9.56 -3.19 14.24
CA LYS A 74 -9.56 -2.01 15.11
C LYS A 74 -9.39 -0.70 14.34
N ILE A 75 -8.49 -0.68 13.35
CA ILE A 75 -8.28 0.50 12.51
C ILE A 75 -9.53 0.79 11.69
N ASP A 76 -10.13 -0.23 11.07
CA ASP A 76 -11.35 -0.09 10.27
C ASP A 76 -12.55 0.37 11.10
N GLU A 77 -12.64 -0.04 12.37
CA GLU A 77 -13.65 0.42 13.32
C GLU A 77 -13.45 1.90 13.67
N MET A 78 -12.21 2.30 14.00
CA MET A 78 -11.88 3.70 14.30
C MET A 78 -12.13 4.63 13.10
N SER A 79 -11.77 4.22 11.88
CA SER A 79 -11.98 5.06 10.68
C SER A 79 -13.46 5.27 10.35
N LYS A 80 -14.34 4.31 10.68
CA LYS A 80 -15.79 4.47 10.47
C LYS A 80 -16.44 5.44 11.46
N GLU A 81 -15.86 5.58 12.66
CA GLU A 81 -16.34 6.55 13.64
C GLU A 81 -16.06 7.98 13.20
N GLU A 82 -14.88 8.23 12.60
CA GLU A 82 -14.50 9.55 12.06
C GLU A 82 -15.41 9.96 10.88
N GLU A 83 -15.73 9.05 9.95
CA GLU A 83 -16.65 9.34 8.84
C GLU A 83 -18.07 9.71 9.30
N PHE A 84 -18.52 9.17 10.43
CA PHE A 84 -19.83 9.48 11.00
C PHE A 84 -19.85 10.83 11.74
N GLU A 85 -18.73 11.23 12.34
CA GLU A 85 -18.60 12.52 13.03
C GLU A 85 -18.45 13.68 12.03
N ASP A 86 -17.69 13.49 10.95
CA ASP A 86 -17.61 14.46 9.85
C ASP A 86 -18.96 14.63 9.13
N ALA A 87 -19.76 13.56 9.01
CA ALA A 87 -21.12 13.63 8.47
C ALA A 87 -22.10 14.36 9.41
N ARG A 88 -21.91 14.28 10.73
CA ARG A 88 -22.69 15.07 11.71
C ARG A 88 -22.35 16.55 11.66
N ILE A 89 -21.07 16.90 11.49
CA ILE A 89 -20.61 18.29 11.46
C ILE A 89 -20.99 18.98 10.14
N ASN A 90 -21.02 18.24 9.02
CA ASN A 90 -21.35 18.77 7.69
C ASN A 90 -22.81 18.55 7.25
N ALA A 91 -23.70 18.12 8.15
CA ALA A 91 -25.12 18.08 7.83
C ALA A 91 -25.62 19.51 7.56
N PRO A 92 -26.21 19.83 6.38
CA PRO A 92 -26.81 21.12 6.14
C PRO A 92 -28.08 21.26 6.99
N GLY A 93 -27.90 21.68 8.24
CA GLY A 93 -28.97 22.12 9.12
C GLY A 93 -29.50 23.47 8.66
N GLY A 94 -30.33 23.47 7.62
CA GLY A 94 -31.26 24.56 7.36
C GLY A 94 -32.30 24.59 8.47
N ILE A 95 -32.14 25.48 9.44
CA ILE A 95 -33.21 25.96 10.30
C ILE A 95 -33.04 27.48 10.37
N GLU A 96 -33.64 28.18 9.41
CA GLU A 96 -34.06 29.56 9.62
C GLU A 96 -35.56 29.52 9.88
N THR A 97 -35.92 30.02 11.06
CA THR A 97 -37.27 30.24 11.59
C THR A 97 -38.12 31.16 10.74
#